data_AF-A0A1F8F1K3-F1
#
_entry.id   AF-A0A1F8F1K3-F1
#
_cell.length_a   1.000
_cell.length_b   1.000
_cell.length_c   1.000
_cell.angle_alpha   90.00
_cell.angle_beta   90.00
_cell.angle_gamma   90.00
#
_symmetry.space_group_name_H-M   'P 1'
#
loop_
_entity.id
_entity.type
_entity.pdbx_description
1 polymer ?
#
loop_
_entity_poly.entity_id
_entity_poly.type
_entity_poly.pdbx_seq_one_letter_code
_entity_poly.pdbx_strand_id
1 'polypeptide(L)' 'MFKQTYNQHTINVLKQEINMLRSLVIGTVGKDKEGNYNPHFVKKILNASEEKPTYAFKDKTSFLKQLN' A
#
# COMPACT_ATOMS: atom_id res chain seq x y z
N MET A 1 -2.54 6.90 37.67
CA MET A 1 -2.37 6.78 36.22
C MET A 1 -3.68 6.27 35.63
N PHE A 2 -4.47 7.13 35.00
CA PHE A 2 -5.78 6.76 34.44
C PHE A 2 -5.56 5.93 33.17
N LYS A 3 -5.84 4.62 33.21
CA LYS A 3 -5.94 3.80 32.02
C LYS A 3 -7.29 4.10 31.36
N GLN A 4 -7.28 4.89 30.29
CA GLN A 4 -8.47 5.08 29.46
C GLN A 4 -8.74 3.78 28.70
N THR A 5 -9.79 3.06 29.09
CA THR A 5 -10.37 1.94 28.33
C THR A 5 -11.16 2.52 27.18
N TYR A 6 -10.47 2.80 26.07
CA TYR A 6 -11.13 3.30 24.86
C TYR A 6 -12.02 2.22 24.25
N ASN A 7 -13.25 2.59 23.89
CA ASN A 7 -14.19 1.71 23.21
C ASN A 7 -13.62 1.31 21.83
N GLN A 8 -13.60 0.00 21.53
CA GLN A 8 -13.10 -0.55 20.26
C GLN A 8 -13.80 0.07 19.04
N HIS A 9 -15.09 0.39 19.18
CA HIS A 9 -15.86 1.06 18.13
C HIS A 9 -15.28 2.45 17.81
N THR A 10 -15.00 3.25 18.84
CA THR A 10 -14.39 4.58 18.70
C THR A 10 -13.02 4.50 18.04
N ILE A 11 -12.17 3.54 18.43
CA ILE A 11 -10.86 3.33 17.80
C ILE A 11 -11.01 3.01 16.30
N ASN A 12 -11.98 2.19 15.94
CA ASN A 12 -12.19 1.81 14.54
C ASN A 12 -12.67 2.99 13.69
N VAL A 13 -13.56 3.83 14.22
CA VAL A 13 -14.03 5.05 13.55
C VAL A 13 -12.87 6.03 13.35
N LEU A 14 -12.07 6.30 14.39
CA LEU A 14 -10.89 7.15 14.28
C LEU A 14 -9.89 6.66 13.23
N LYS A 15 -9.67 5.34 13.14
CA LYS A 15 -8.81 4.75 12.10
C LYS A 15 -9.35 5.00 10.70
N GLN A 16 -10.67 4.91 10.51
CA GLN A 16 -11.30 5.20 9.21
C GLN A 16 -11.14 6.67 8.82
N GLU A 17 -11.39 7.59 9.75
CA GLU A 17 -11.25 9.04 9.52
C GLU A 17 -9.80 9.43 9.17
N ILE A 18 -8.82 8.90 9.91
CA ILE A 18 -7.39 9.14 9.63
C ILE A 18 -7.00 8.59 8.25
N ASN A 19 -7.53 7.44 7.85
CA ASN A 19 -7.26 6.87 6.52
C ASN A 19 -7.87 7.71 5.39
N MET A 20 -9.06 8.28 5.59
CA MET A 20 -9.66 9.21 4.63
C MET A 20 -8.84 10.49 4.53
N LEU A 21 -8.44 11.07 5.66
CA LEU A 21 -7.59 12.27 5.69
C LEU A 21 -6.24 12.02 5.01
N ARG A 22 -5.59 10.88 5.27
CA ARG A 22 -4.34 10.50 4.60
C ARG A 22 -4.52 10.41 3.08
N SER A 23 -5.62 9.82 2.64
CA SER A 23 -5.93 9.67 1.20
C SER A 23 -6.17 11.04 0.55
N LEU A 24 -6.87 11.95 1.24
CA LEU A 24 -7.08 13.32 0.78
C LEU A 24 -5.74 14.06 0.65
N VAL A 25 -4.88 14.00 1.68
CA VAL A 25 -3.56 14.65 1.67
C VAL A 25 -2.70 14.13 0.53
N ILE A 26 -2.65 12.81 0.31
CA ILE A 26 -1.88 12.23 -0.80
C ILE A 26 -2.47 12.63 -2.16
N GLY A 27 -3.80 12.74 -2.28
CA GLY A 27 -4.47 13.18 -3.50
C GLY A 27 -4.29 14.67 -3.81
N THR A 28 -4.11 15.51 -2.78
CA THR A 28 -3.95 16.97 -2.92
C THR A 28 -2.48 17.41 -2.98
N VAL A 29 -1.58 16.68 -2.32
CA VAL A 29 -0.13 16.96 -2.32
C VAL A 29 0.49 16.36 -3.57
N GLY A 30 0.40 17.13 -4.65
CA GLY A 30 1.35 17.12 -5.75
C GLY A 30 1.11 16.08 -6.85
N LYS A 31 0.76 16.58 -8.04
CA LYS A 31 1.22 15.95 -9.28
C LYS A 31 2.75 16.00 -9.26
N ASP A 32 3.39 14.88 -8.97
CA ASP A 32 4.82 14.75 -9.24
C ASP A 32 5.03 14.63 -10.76
N LYS A 33 6.27 14.70 -11.25
CA LYS A 33 6.62 14.51 -12.67
C LYS A 33 6.13 13.16 -13.22
N GLU A 34 5.88 12.20 -12.32
CA GLU A 34 5.34 10.87 -12.61
C GLU A 34 3.80 10.81 -12.67
N GLY A 35 3.09 11.89 -12.31
CA GLY A 35 1.64 12.00 -12.39
C GLY A 35 0.92 12.01 -11.04
N ASN A 36 -0.36 11.62 -11.04
CA ASN A 36 -1.19 11.58 -9.82
C ASN A 36 -0.94 10.28 -9.06
N TYR A 37 -0.82 10.36 -7.72
CA TYR A 37 -0.78 9.17 -6.89
C TYR A 37 -2.07 8.33 -7.03
N ASN A 38 -1.91 7.03 -7.27
CA ASN A 38 -3.02 6.07 -7.35
C ASN A 38 -2.98 5.08 -6.18
N PRO A 39 -3.81 5.26 -5.13
CA PRO A 39 -3.82 4.37 -3.96
C PRO A 39 -4.19 2.92 -4.31
N HIS A 40 -5.04 2.71 -5.32
CA HIS A 40 -5.42 1.35 -5.75
C HIS A 40 -4.24 0.61 -6.37
N PHE A 41 -3.42 1.32 -7.16
CA PHE A 41 -2.20 0.75 -7.72
C PHE A 41 -1.23 0.35 -6.62
N VAL A 42 -0.97 1.23 -5.65
CA VAL A 42 -0.06 0.93 -4.52
C VAL A 42 -0.56 -0.27 -3.73
N LYS A 43 -1.84 -0.31 -3.37
CA LYS A 43 -2.43 -1.46 -2.66
C LYS A 43 -2.27 -2.76 -3.45
N LYS A 44 -2.52 -2.72 -4.77
CA LYS A 44 -2.37 -3.88 -5.64
C LYS A 44 -0.92 -4.40 -5.66
N ILE A 45 0.05 -3.50 -5.79
CA ILE A 45 1.48 -3.87 -5.82
C ILE A 45 1.94 -4.41 -4.46
N LEU A 46 1.51 -3.79 -3.36
CA LEU A 46 1.82 -4.29 -2.01
C LEU A 46 1.28 -5.70 -1.80
N ASN A 47 0.01 -5.94 -2.14
CA ASN A 47 -0.57 -7.27 -2.07
C ASN A 47 0.21 -8.29 -2.91
N ALA A 48 0.56 -7.93 -4.16
CA ALA A 48 1.34 -8.80 -5.04
C ALA A 48 2.77 -9.06 -4.50
N SER A 49 3.35 -8.13 -3.74
CA SER A 49 4.67 -8.31 -3.13
C SER A 49 4.68 -9.27 -1.94
N GLU A 50 3.52 -9.47 -1.29
CA GLU A 50 3.33 -10.44 -0.22
C GLU A 50 3.03 -11.85 -0.75
N GLU A 51 2.66 -11.97 -2.02
CA GLU A 51 2.44 -13.26 -2.67
C GLU A 51 3.75 -14.04 -2.79
N LYS A 52 3.67 -15.38 -2.68
CA LYS A 52 4.85 -16.23 -2.80
C LYS A 52 5.42 -16.10 -4.22
N PRO A 53 6.70 -15.71 -4.37
CA PRO A 53 7.29 -15.58 -5.69
C PRO A 53 7.33 -16.94 -6.37
N THR A 54 6.61 -17.06 -7.49
CA THR A 54 6.55 -18.30 -8.28
C THR A 54 7.80 -18.51 -9.10
N TYR A 55 8.57 -17.44 -9.33
CA TYR A 55 9.76 -17.42 -10.15
C TYR A 55 10.89 -16.68 -9.44
N ALA A 56 12.10 -17.19 -9.59
CA ALA A 56 13.32 -16.58 -9.07
C ALA A 56 14.32 -16.42 -10.22
N PHE A 57 14.80 -15.19 -10.40
CA PHE A 57 15.73 -14.83 -11.45
C PHE A 57 17.03 -14.38 -10.81
N LYS A 58 18.12 -15.10 -11.06
CA LYS A 58 19.46 -14.79 -10.54
C LYS A 58 20.28 -13.95 -11.51
N ASP A 59 19.96 -14.04 -12.80
CA ASP A 59 20.66 -13.35 -13.88
C ASP A 59 19.75 -13.16 -15.11
N LYS A 60 20.17 -12.31 -16.04
CA LYS A 60 19.43 -11.99 -17.27
C LYS A 60 19.09 -13.23 -18.11
N THR A 61 19.97 -14.22 -18.13
CA THR A 61 19.78 -15.48 -18.85
C THR A 61 18.72 -16.36 -18.19
N SER A 62 18.67 -16.41 -16.85
CA SER A 62 17.67 -17.15 -16.08
C SER A 62 16.26 -16.57 -16.24
N PHE A 63 16.17 -15.26 -16.44
CA PHE A 63 14.92 -14.55 -16.75
C PHE A 63 14.38 -14.92 -18.13
N LEU A 64 15.21 -14.77 -19.17
CA LEU A 64 14.80 -15.03 -20.55
C LEU A 64 14.39 -16.49 -20.79
N LYS A 65 15.01 -17.45 -20.09
CA LYS A 65 14.65 -18.88 -20.18
C LYS A 65 13.24 -19.22 -19.69
N GLN A 66 12.61 -18.36 -18.89
CA GLN A 66 11.27 -18.59 -18.35
C GLN A 66 10.18 -17.79 -19.09
N LEU A 67 10.56 -16.92 -20.02
CA LEU A 67 9.65 -16.18 -20.90
C LEU A 67 9.39 -16.90 -22.24
N ASN A 68 10.28 -17.82 -22.62
CA ASN A 68 10.17 -18.66 -23.81
C ASN A 68 9.60 -20.03 -23.45
#